data_AF-A0A2M6UYE7-F1
#
_entry.id   AF-A0A2M6UYE7-F1
#
_cell.length_a   1.000
_cell.length_b   1.000
_cell.length_c   1.000
_cell.angle_alpha   90.00
_cell.angle_beta   90.00
_cell.angle_gamma   90.00
#
_symmetry.space_group_name_H-M   'P 1'
#
loop_
_entity.id
_entity.type
_entity.pdbx_description
1 polymer ?
#
loop_
_entity_poly.entity_id
_entity_poly.type
_entity_poly.pdbx_seq_one_letter_code
_entity_poly.pdbx_strand_id
1 'polypeptide(L)'
;MLRVKFTWRKLMNDQSTPTTAQPEEQIKTRRRSDEKSIRSLSLNEVDGALAVYDKTIRMNTELVKTKLSAGGHLPSDVLRDLSVANKQKARLTMRRISLLIETGDAAVMDLVDKLCKLKPAKA
;
A
#
# COMPACT_ATOMS: atom_id res chain seq x y z
N MET A 1 36.92 58.03 17.28
CA MET A 1 37.38 56.99 16.35
C MET A 1 36.94 55.64 16.92
N LEU A 2 35.83 55.09 16.43
CA LEU A 2 35.24 53.81 16.87
C LEU A 2 35.90 52.63 16.16
N ARG A 3 36.13 51.53 16.87
CA ARG A 3 36.03 50.15 16.35
C ARG A 3 35.89 49.15 17.49
N VAL A 4 34.65 48.80 17.83
CA VAL A 4 34.33 47.67 18.70
C VAL A 4 33.84 46.53 17.80
N LYS A 5 34.51 45.38 17.87
CA LYS A 5 34.20 44.17 17.10
C LYS A 5 32.94 43.52 17.67
N PHE A 6 31.94 43.33 16.81
CA PHE A 6 30.71 42.58 17.10
C PHE A 6 30.96 41.09 16.81
N THR A 7 30.82 40.22 17.81
CA THR A 7 30.63 38.78 17.59
C THR A 7 29.38 38.33 18.33
N TRP A 8 28.32 38.11 17.54
CA TRP A 8 27.07 37.51 17.96
C TRP A 8 27.25 36.00 18.13
N ARG A 9 27.22 35.52 19.36
CA ARG A 9 26.72 34.17 19.64
C ARG A 9 26.46 34.03 21.12
N LYS A 10 25.30 33.44 21.43
CA LYS A 10 24.90 32.86 22.73
C LYS A 10 24.08 33.79 23.62
N LEU A 11 22.77 33.85 23.35
CA LEU A 11 21.71 34.06 24.34
C LEU A 11 20.33 33.80 23.71
N MET A 12 19.94 32.53 23.68
CA MET A 12 18.53 32.08 23.65
C MET A 12 18.53 30.80 24.49
N ASN A 13 18.15 30.90 25.77
CA ASN A 13 16.80 30.87 26.34
C ASN A 13 16.31 29.43 26.54
N ASP A 14 16.00 29.15 27.81
CA ASP A 14 15.58 27.88 28.41
C ASP A 14 14.40 27.20 27.73
N GLN A 15 14.41 25.87 27.70
CA GLN A 15 13.29 25.02 28.17
C GLN A 15 13.66 23.53 28.21
N SER A 16 13.72 23.00 29.43
CA SER A 16 13.24 21.71 29.96
C SER A 16 13.04 20.49 29.04
N THR A 17 13.81 19.42 29.32
CA THR A 17 13.47 17.96 29.49
C THR A 17 12.30 17.29 28.74
N PRO A 18 12.25 15.94 28.58
CA PRO A 18 13.28 14.90 28.56
C PRO A 18 13.25 14.07 27.25
N THR A 19 14.38 13.50 26.86
CA THR A 19 14.49 12.55 25.74
C THR A 19 13.80 11.23 26.11
N THR A 20 12.51 11.11 25.80
CA THR A 20 11.84 9.82 25.65
C THR A 20 12.34 9.20 24.36
N ALA A 21 13.10 8.12 24.49
CA ALA A 21 13.42 7.23 23.39
C ALA A 21 12.12 6.65 22.81
N GLN A 22 11.69 7.18 21.66
CA GLN A 22 10.84 6.42 20.75
C GLN A 22 11.77 5.74 19.73
N PRO A 23 11.70 4.41 19.58
CA PRO A 23 12.29 3.77 18.42
C PRO A 23 11.49 4.23 17.20
N GLU A 24 12.07 5.10 16.40
CA GLU A 24 11.69 5.20 14.99
C GLU A 24 11.96 3.83 14.36
N GLU A 25 10.95 2.97 14.33
CA GLU A 25 10.87 1.91 13.33
C GLU A 25 10.77 2.59 11.97
N GLN A 26 11.94 3.02 11.46
CA GLN A 26 12.14 3.14 10.03
C GLN A 26 11.82 1.77 9.45
N ILE A 27 10.59 1.63 8.95
CA ILE A 27 10.20 0.56 8.05
C ILE A 27 11.07 0.75 6.81
N LYS A 28 12.28 0.20 6.89
CA LYS A 28 13.15 -0.10 5.77
C LYS A 28 12.33 -1.02 4.88
N THR A 29 11.61 -0.47 3.92
CA THR A 29 11.23 -1.15 2.69
C THR A 29 12.52 -1.36 1.87
N ARG A 30 13.38 -2.19 2.45
CA ARG A 30 14.59 -2.72 1.82
C ARG A 30 14.09 -3.62 0.70
N ARG A 31 14.28 -3.12 -0.52
CA ARG A 31 14.21 -3.82 -1.82
C ARG A 31 14.09 -5.35 -1.64
N ARG A 32 12.90 -5.89 -1.95
CA ARG A 32 12.57 -7.31 -1.88
C ARG A 32 13.42 -8.11 -2.87
N SER A 33 14.59 -8.55 -2.43
CA SER A 33 15.34 -9.66 -3.03
C SER A 33 14.71 -10.97 -2.57
N ASP A 34 13.52 -11.27 -3.11
CA ASP A 34 12.84 -12.58 -3.16
C ASP A 34 11.35 -12.37 -3.50
N GLU A 35 11.05 -11.45 -4.43
CA GLU A 35 9.71 -11.41 -5.00
C GLU A 35 9.56 -12.64 -5.91
N LYS A 36 9.17 -13.78 -5.33
CA LYS A 36 8.64 -14.91 -6.10
C LYS A 36 7.70 -14.32 -7.14
N SER A 37 8.02 -14.55 -8.41
CA SER A 37 7.20 -14.04 -9.51
C SER A 37 5.76 -14.41 -9.22
N ILE A 38 4.80 -13.49 -9.42
CA ILE A 38 3.37 -13.77 -9.19
C ILE A 38 2.94 -15.09 -9.87
N ARG A 39 3.60 -15.45 -10.97
CA ARG A 39 3.38 -16.72 -11.69
C ARG A 39 3.72 -17.97 -10.88
N SER A 40 4.70 -17.92 -9.98
CA SER A 40 5.16 -19.08 -9.20
C SER A 40 4.45 -19.25 -7.85
N LEU A 41 3.50 -18.38 -7.52
CA LEU A 41 2.75 -18.48 -6.26
C LEU A 41 1.70 -19.59 -6.34
N SER A 42 1.59 -20.36 -5.26
CA SER A 42 0.51 -21.31 -5.02
C SER A 42 -0.79 -20.62 -4.62
N LEU A 43 -1.93 -21.32 -4.65
CA LEU A 43 -3.24 -20.74 -4.34
C LEU A 43 -3.30 -20.11 -2.94
N ASN A 44 -2.75 -20.80 -1.93
CA ASN A 44 -2.69 -20.29 -0.55
C ASN A 44 -1.81 -19.04 -0.43
N GLU A 45 -0.68 -18.99 -1.15
CA GLU A 45 0.19 -17.81 -1.17
C GLU A 45 -0.48 -16.62 -1.87
N VAL A 46 -1.24 -16.88 -2.95
CA VAL A 46 -2.02 -15.85 -3.66
C VAL A 46 -3.13 -15.30 -2.76
N ASP A 47 -3.87 -16.16 -2.05
CA ASP A 47 -4.93 -15.75 -1.13
C ASP A 47 -4.38 -14.95 0.06
N GLY A 48 -3.26 -15.38 0.63
CA GLY A 48 -2.56 -14.62 1.67
C GLY A 48 -2.11 -13.23 1.17
N ALA A 49 -1.54 -13.16 -0.04
CA ALA A 49 -1.13 -11.89 -0.63
C ALA A 49 -2.33 -10.97 -0.92
N LEU A 50 -3.44 -11.51 -1.42
CA LEU A 50 -4.68 -10.76 -1.64
C LEU A 50 -5.20 -10.13 -0.34
N ALA A 51 -5.22 -10.89 0.76
CA ALA A 51 -5.67 -10.39 2.05
C ALA A 51 -4.82 -9.19 2.56
N VAL A 52 -3.50 -9.23 2.33
CA VAL A 52 -2.60 -8.12 2.66
C VAL A 52 -2.94 -6.88 1.85
N TYR A 53 -3.06 -7.00 0.51
CA TYR A 53 -3.38 -5.85 -0.34
C TYR A 53 -4.77 -5.30 -0.05
N ASP A 54 -5.75 -6.15 0.26
CA ASP A 54 -7.09 -5.71 0.67
C ASP A 54 -7.06 -4.90 1.97
N LYS A 55 -6.25 -5.31 2.94
CA LYS A 55 -6.04 -4.54 4.18
C LYS A 55 -5.41 -3.18 3.87
N THR A 56 -4.37 -3.14 3.04
CA THR A 56 -3.70 -1.89 2.64
C THR A 56 -4.64 -0.94 1.91
N ILE A 57 -5.42 -1.44 0.95
CA ILE A 57 -6.39 -0.63 0.21
C ILE A 57 -7.43 -0.04 1.16
N ARG A 58 -7.98 -0.84 2.08
CA ARG A 58 -8.94 -0.35 3.09
C ARG A 58 -8.33 0.74 3.95
N MET A 59 -7.16 0.50 4.52
CA MET A 59 -6.47 1.46 5.39
C MET A 59 -6.19 2.79 4.67
N ASN A 60 -5.63 2.74 3.47
CA ASN A 60 -5.32 3.94 2.70
C ASN A 60 -6.59 4.67 2.26
N THR A 61 -7.66 3.94 1.94
CA THR A 61 -8.96 4.54 1.60
C THR A 61 -9.56 5.28 2.80
N GLU A 62 -9.54 4.68 3.99
CA GLU A 62 -10.04 5.33 5.20
C GLU A 62 -9.20 6.54 5.61
N LEU A 63 -7.87 6.47 5.42
CA LEU A 63 -6.99 7.61 5.62
C LEU A 63 -7.34 8.77 4.68
N VAL A 64 -7.56 8.48 3.40
CA VAL A 64 -7.98 9.48 2.41
C VAL A 64 -9.30 10.13 2.82
N LYS A 65 -10.32 9.32 3.14
CA LYS A 65 -11.62 9.82 3.59
C LYS A 65 -11.48 10.74 4.80
N THR A 66 -10.76 10.28 5.83
CA THR A 66 -10.57 11.02 7.07
C THR A 66 -9.89 12.37 6.82
N LYS A 67 -8.83 12.39 6.00
CA LYS A 67 -8.11 13.64 5.69
C LYS A 67 -8.94 14.60 4.85
N LEU A 68 -9.66 14.10 3.85
CA LEU A 68 -10.55 14.93 3.04
C LEU A 68 -11.69 15.53 3.87
N SER A 69 -12.32 14.75 4.75
CA SER A 69 -13.38 15.23 5.65
C SER A 69 -12.88 16.26 6.66
N ALA A 70 -11.63 16.16 7.11
CA ALA A 70 -11.02 17.11 8.02
C ALA A 70 -10.43 18.35 7.32
N GLY A 71 -10.54 18.48 5.99
CA GLY A 71 -9.86 19.53 5.21
C GLY A 71 -8.33 19.46 5.31
N GLY A 72 -7.78 18.31 5.70
CA GLY A 72 -6.37 18.12 5.97
C GLY A 72 -5.57 17.75 4.72
N HIS A 73 -4.26 17.99 4.77
CA HIS A 73 -3.35 17.59 3.71
C HIS A 73 -3.26 16.05 3.60
N LEU A 74 -3.35 15.53 2.38
CA LEU A 74 -3.17 14.13 2.08
C LEU A 74 -1.68 13.83 1.87
N PRO A 75 -1.09 12.82 2.53
CA PRO A 75 0.30 12.46 2.26
C PRO A 75 0.46 12.04 0.79
N SER A 76 1.51 12.53 0.13
CA SER A 76 1.76 12.33 -1.30
C SER A 76 1.83 10.87 -1.72
N ASP A 77 2.27 10.00 -0.81
CA ASP A 77 2.50 8.59 -1.10
C ASP A 77 1.21 7.76 -1.05
N VAL A 78 0.15 8.22 -0.37
CA VAL A 78 -1.06 7.41 -0.12
C VAL A 78 -1.78 7.06 -1.42
N LEU A 79 -1.93 8.02 -2.35
CA LEU A 79 -2.58 7.77 -3.64
C LEU A 79 -1.73 6.88 -4.54
N ARG A 80 -0.40 7.05 -4.48
CA ARG A 80 0.53 6.18 -5.20
C ARG A 80 0.44 4.75 -4.68
N ASP A 81 0.47 4.58 -3.36
CA ASP A 81 0.40 3.26 -2.72
C ASP A 81 -0.96 2.61 -2.96
N LEU A 82 -2.05 3.37 -2.97
CA LEU A 82 -3.38 2.90 -3.35
C LEU A 82 -3.40 2.41 -4.80
N SER A 83 -2.80 3.16 -5.73
CA SER A 83 -2.69 2.78 -7.14
C SER A 83 -1.88 1.49 -7.32
N VAL A 84 -0.71 1.40 -6.66
CA VAL A 84 0.15 0.22 -6.70
C VAL A 84 -0.57 -1.00 -6.09
N ALA A 85 -1.21 -0.84 -4.94
CA ALA A 85 -1.93 -1.92 -4.28
C ALA A 85 -3.09 -2.45 -5.15
N ASN A 86 -3.87 -1.56 -5.77
CA ASN A 86 -4.93 -1.95 -6.71
C ASN A 86 -4.39 -2.71 -7.92
N LYS A 87 -3.26 -2.25 -8.49
CA LYS A 87 -2.60 -2.94 -9.61
C LYS A 87 -2.12 -4.33 -9.21
N GLN A 88 -1.52 -4.50 -8.02
CA GLN A 88 -1.07 -5.82 -7.57
C GLN A 88 -2.25 -6.73 -7.23
N LYS A 89 -3.31 -6.21 -6.60
CA LYS A 89 -4.54 -6.95 -6.35
C LYS A 89 -5.12 -7.52 -7.65
N ALA A 90 -5.25 -6.70 -8.70
CA ALA A 90 -5.75 -7.16 -10.00
C ALA A 90 -4.89 -8.30 -10.58
N ARG A 91 -3.55 -8.19 -10.49
CA ARG A 91 -2.63 -9.25 -10.97
C ARG A 91 -2.76 -10.54 -10.18
N LEU A 92 -2.91 -10.45 -8.85
CA LEU A 92 -3.10 -11.61 -7.99
C LEU A 92 -4.46 -12.28 -8.22
N THR A 93 -5.52 -11.50 -8.40
CA THR A 93 -6.85 -12.02 -8.76
C THR A 93 -6.79 -12.80 -10.06
N MET A 94 -6.11 -12.29 -11.08
CA MET A 94 -5.91 -13.02 -12.35
C MET A 94 -5.14 -14.33 -12.13
N ARG A 95 -4.08 -14.32 -11.31
CA ARG A 95 -3.35 -15.55 -11.00
C ARG A 95 -4.23 -16.56 -10.25
N ARG A 96 -5.06 -16.10 -9.31
CA ARG A 96 -6.01 -16.94 -8.57
C ARG A 96 -6.98 -17.62 -9.52
N ILE A 97 -7.56 -16.87 -10.47
CA ILE A 97 -8.46 -17.41 -11.49
C ILE A 97 -7.72 -18.46 -12.34
N SER A 98 -6.50 -18.17 -12.80
CA SER A 98 -5.71 -19.15 -13.56
C SER A 98 -5.46 -20.44 -12.79
N LEU A 99 -5.04 -20.34 -11.52
CA LEU A 99 -4.81 -21.49 -10.66
C LEU A 99 -6.08 -22.34 -10.46
N LEU A 100 -7.22 -21.68 -10.24
CA LEU A 100 -8.49 -22.36 -10.05
C LEU A 100 -8.93 -23.12 -11.31
N ILE A 101 -8.70 -22.55 -12.49
CA ILE A 101 -8.92 -23.22 -13.78
C ILE A 101 -7.95 -24.40 -13.93
N GLU A 102 -6.66 -24.22 -13.64
CA GLU A 102 -5.64 -25.28 -13.69
C GLU A 102 -5.98 -26.46 -12.76
N THR A 103 -6.54 -26.19 -11.57
CA THR A 103 -6.95 -27.24 -10.60
C THR A 103 -8.25 -27.95 -10.96
N GLY A 104 -9.00 -27.46 -11.96
CA GLY A 104 -10.25 -28.09 -12.40
C GLY A 104 -11.39 -28.00 -11.38
N ASP A 105 -11.43 -26.93 -10.57
CA ASP A 105 -12.54 -26.71 -9.64
C ASP A 105 -13.86 -26.56 -10.41
N ALA A 106 -14.80 -27.49 -10.16
CA ALA A 106 -16.07 -27.55 -10.86
C ALA A 106 -16.88 -26.24 -10.75
N ALA A 107 -16.84 -25.58 -9.59
CA ALA A 107 -17.55 -24.32 -9.39
C ALA A 107 -16.97 -23.18 -10.25
N VAL A 108 -15.67 -23.24 -10.54
CA VAL A 108 -14.96 -22.25 -11.36
C VAL A 108 -15.19 -22.50 -12.84
N MET A 109 -15.19 -23.77 -13.27
CA MET A 109 -15.52 -24.15 -14.64
C MET A 109 -16.97 -23.78 -14.99
N ASP A 110 -17.91 -23.98 -14.08
CA ASP A 110 -19.31 -23.55 -14.24
C ASP A 110 -19.44 -22.02 -14.35
N LEU A 111 -18.62 -21.27 -13.60
CA LEU A 111 -18.61 -19.81 -13.67
C LEU A 111 -18.03 -19.31 -15.00
N VAL A 112 -16.95 -19.94 -15.49
CA VAL A 112 -16.35 -19.64 -16.80
C VAL A 112 -17.36 -19.89 -17.92
N ASP A 113 -18.08 -21.02 -17.87
CA ASP A 113 -19.11 -21.34 -18.85
C ASP A 113 -20.25 -20.29 -18.84
N LYS A 114 -20.71 -19.86 -17.66
CA LYS A 114 -21.68 -18.76 -17.52
C LYS A 114 -21.16 -17.45 -18.10
N LEU A 115 -19.90 -17.11 -17.86
CA LEU A 115 -19.28 -15.89 -18.40
C LEU A 115 -19.18 -15.92 -19.93
N CYS A 116 -18.79 -17.06 -20.52
CA CYS A 116 -18.72 -17.23 -21.97
C CYS A 116 -20.10 -17.10 -22.66
N LYS A 117 -21.18 -17.38 -21.93
CA LYS A 117 -22.56 -17.25 -22.41
C LYS A 117 -23.13 -15.84 -22.28
N LEU A 118 -22.44 -14.92 -21.58
CA LEU A 118 -22.88 -13.53 -21.48
C LEU A 118 -22.61 -12.80 -22.80
N LYS A 119 -23.68 -12.29 -23.41
CA LYS A 119 -23.58 -11.34 -24.51
C LYS A 119 -23.27 -9.96 -23.93
N PRO A 120 -22.31 -9.20 -24.49
CA PRO A 120 -22.10 -7.82 -24.06
C PRO A 120 -23.41 -7.04 -24.27
N ALA A 121 -23.82 -6.30 -23.24
CA ALA A 121 -24.95 -5.39 -23.36
C ALA A 121 -24.60 -4.40 -24.48
N LYS A 122 -25.52 -4.21 -25.44
CA LYS A 122 -25.35 -3.19 -26.49
C LYS A 122 -25.18 -1.84 -25.79
N ALA A 123 -24.08 -1.16 -26.09
CA ALA A 123 -23.85 0.22 -25.73
C ALA A 123 -24.76 1.16 -26.54
#